data_AF-A0A919KZ57-F1
#
_entry.id   AF-A0A919KZ57-F1
#
_cell.length_a   1.000
_cell.length_b   1.000
_cell.length_c   1.000
_cell.angle_alpha   90.00
_cell.angle_beta   90.00
_cell.angle_gamma   90.00
#
_symmetry.space_group_name_H-M   'P 1'
#
loop_
_entity.id
_entity.type
_entity.pdbx_description
1 polymer ?
#
loop_
_entity_poly.entity_id
_entity_poly.type
_entity_poly.pdbx_seq_one_letter_code
_entity_poly.pdbx_strand_id
1 'polypeptide(L)'
;MQLLPLIQQALSDDAGRLHLATAAGPPAPGALNGLTVLVVGFCFLVPMVWIYAVRQRGSRGALARLATALAVLSLWFVGASALVYPAGVLTYLGTAELESHPEAWQWTAVSPLVALFYAWWFGRDFPRPRVSSLLTRAGLLYGACLIAVLLAVHAGLPVFSMGGVGNLLALTATLVCIVTWQLIDRLRPAQLLVRAGWVLAVCVAVVWLALANDVQIMADPRTATGVGLLVTVGLLALLALAGSVACIGAWRLINRHGRPLRREALPRPGEVWNAEVPFEDDGSESKDRPVLVVRVSGDHAAVMKITSQDKSRFDSYLHLPHARWRKVLTKDSWLDLATTDLPLRNFRSLRGRCRPDVWRAVTKGDLPRRKPRGIAEPELPH
;
A
#
# COMPACT_ATOMS: atom_id res chain seq x y z
N MET A 1 -45.64 -36.95 -16.78
CA MET A 1 -44.93 -37.62 -15.68
C MET A 1 -43.70 -38.39 -16.19
N GLN A 2 -42.87 -37.78 -17.06
CA GLN A 2 -41.69 -38.42 -17.69
C GLN A 2 -40.40 -37.58 -17.59
N LEU A 3 -40.43 -36.43 -16.91
CA LEU A 3 -39.25 -35.54 -16.78
C LEU A 3 -38.27 -35.96 -15.69
N LEU A 4 -38.74 -36.64 -14.64
CA LEU A 4 -37.92 -37.05 -13.50
C LEU A 4 -36.78 -38.03 -13.86
N PRO A 5 -36.98 -39.07 -14.69
CA PRO A 5 -35.88 -39.98 -15.06
C PRO A 5 -34.83 -39.31 -15.94
N LEU A 6 -35.20 -38.35 -16.79
CA LEU A 6 -34.25 -37.58 -17.61
C LEU A 6 -33.36 -36.66 -16.77
N ILE A 7 -33.90 -36.07 -15.70
CA ILE A 7 -33.13 -35.25 -14.74
C ILE A 7 -32.20 -36.14 -13.91
N GLN A 8 -32.67 -37.31 -13.45
CA GLN A 8 -31.82 -38.26 -12.71
C GLN A 8 -30.67 -38.79 -13.56
N GLN A 9 -30.91 -39.06 -14.85
CA GLN A 9 -29.87 -39.57 -15.75
C GLN A 9 -28.85 -38.49 -16.13
N ALA A 10 -29.29 -37.24 -16.31
CA ALA A 10 -28.37 -36.11 -16.48
C ALA A 10 -27.50 -35.87 -15.24
N LEU A 11 -28.07 -36.02 -14.04
CA LEU A 11 -27.32 -35.89 -12.77
C LEU A 11 -26.35 -37.06 -12.52
N SER A 12 -26.70 -38.29 -12.93
CA SER A 12 -25.79 -39.44 -12.81
C SER A 12 -24.62 -39.36 -13.80
N ASP A 13 -24.88 -38.88 -15.01
CA ASP A 13 -23.84 -38.71 -16.03
C ASP A 13 -22.86 -37.59 -15.67
N ASP A 14 -23.32 -36.50 -15.03
CA ASP A 14 -22.43 -35.45 -14.53
C ASP A 14 -21.61 -35.92 -13.31
N ALA A 15 -22.20 -36.71 -12.41
CA ALA A 15 -21.47 -37.31 -11.28
C ALA A 15 -20.38 -38.30 -11.75
N GLY A 16 -20.66 -39.09 -12.79
CA GLY A 16 -19.69 -40.00 -13.40
C GLY A 16 -18.56 -39.26 -14.15
N ARG A 17 -18.86 -38.14 -14.80
CA ARG A 17 -17.85 -37.32 -15.51
C ARG A 17 -16.94 -36.52 -14.57
N LEU A 18 -17.44 -36.10 -13.40
CA LEU A 18 -16.63 -35.53 -12.33
C LEU A 18 -15.58 -36.51 -11.79
N HIS A 19 -15.89 -37.81 -11.74
CA HIS A 19 -14.94 -38.85 -11.32
C HIS A 19 -13.92 -39.28 -12.39
N LEU A 20 -14.19 -39.04 -13.68
CA LEU A 20 -13.27 -39.38 -14.78
C LEU A 20 -12.24 -38.28 -15.08
N ALA A 21 -12.55 -37.01 -14.77
CA ALA A 21 -11.60 -35.90 -14.90
C ALA A 21 -10.48 -35.93 -13.84
N THR A 22 -10.61 -36.76 -12.79
CA THR A 22 -9.62 -36.96 -11.72
C THR A 22 -8.64 -38.12 -11.97
N ALA A 23 -8.74 -38.83 -13.10
CA ALA A 23 -7.94 -40.05 -13.36
C ALA A 23 -6.47 -39.78 -13.76
N ALA A 24 -6.11 -38.54 -14.12
CA ALA A 24 -4.72 -38.13 -14.14
C ALA A 24 -4.32 -37.76 -12.70
N GLY A 25 -3.93 -38.76 -11.91
CA GLY A 25 -3.41 -38.53 -10.56
C GLY A 25 -2.34 -37.44 -10.59
N PRO A 26 -2.30 -36.55 -9.58
CA PRO A 26 -1.31 -35.48 -9.54
C PRO A 26 0.09 -36.09 -9.70
N PRO A 27 0.97 -35.50 -10.53
CA PRO A 27 2.34 -35.98 -10.62
C PRO A 27 2.94 -35.87 -9.22
N ALA A 28 3.45 -37.00 -8.69
CA ALA A 28 4.08 -37.07 -7.38
C ALA A 28 5.09 -35.91 -7.25
N PRO A 29 4.83 -34.89 -6.42
CA PRO A 29 5.83 -33.89 -6.12
C PRO A 29 6.99 -34.66 -5.50
N GLY A 30 8.19 -34.53 -6.07
CA GLY A 30 9.37 -35.15 -5.50
C GLY A 30 9.43 -34.79 -4.02
N ALA A 31 9.45 -35.81 -3.15
CA ALA A 31 9.46 -35.65 -1.70
C ALA A 31 10.43 -34.51 -1.34
N LEU A 32 9.94 -33.52 -0.59
CA LEU A 32 10.76 -32.42 -0.08
C LEU A 32 11.85 -33.01 0.83
N ASN A 33 12.96 -33.42 0.23
CA ASN A 33 14.18 -33.71 0.93
C ASN A 33 14.62 -32.44 1.68
N GLY A 34 15.25 -32.58 2.84
CA GLY A 34 15.73 -31.43 3.63
C GLY A 34 16.58 -30.45 2.83
N LEU A 35 17.17 -30.92 1.72
CA LEU A 35 17.83 -30.11 0.69
C LEU A 35 16.90 -29.06 0.07
N THR A 36 15.66 -29.39 -0.28
CA THR A 36 14.73 -28.42 -0.88
C THR A 36 14.33 -27.34 0.12
N VAL A 37 14.13 -27.69 1.40
CA VAL A 37 13.86 -26.71 2.46
C VAL A 37 15.05 -25.78 2.68
N LEU A 38 16.28 -26.32 2.67
CA LEU A 38 17.51 -25.53 2.78
C LEU A 38 17.73 -24.64 1.56
N VAL A 39 17.49 -25.13 0.34
CA VAL A 39 17.60 -24.36 -0.90
C VAL A 39 16.57 -23.22 -0.90
N VAL A 40 15.32 -23.50 -0.52
CA VAL A 40 14.26 -22.51 -0.35
C VAL A 40 14.68 -21.45 0.68
N GLY A 41 15.17 -21.86 1.85
CA GLY A 41 15.67 -20.96 2.90
C GLY A 41 16.83 -20.08 2.43
N PHE A 42 17.78 -20.66 1.69
CA PHE A 42 18.93 -19.93 1.13
C PHE A 42 18.52 -18.93 0.03
N CYS A 43 17.54 -19.32 -0.80
CA CYS A 43 16.88 -18.45 -1.78
C CYS A 43 16.12 -17.28 -1.13
N PHE A 44 15.71 -17.38 0.14
CA PHE A 44 15.17 -16.24 0.90
C PHE A 44 16.28 -15.38 1.50
N LEU A 45 17.21 -16.00 2.23
CA LEU A 45 18.17 -15.29 3.07
C LEU A 45 19.19 -14.49 2.25
N VAL A 46 19.72 -15.06 1.17
CA VAL A 46 20.79 -14.42 0.39
C VAL A 46 20.29 -13.19 -0.37
N PRO A 47 19.19 -13.23 -1.13
CA PRO A 47 18.63 -12.03 -1.75
C PRO A 47 18.17 -11.02 -0.71
N MET A 48 17.59 -11.47 0.41
CA MET A 48 17.13 -10.58 1.48
C MET A 48 18.27 -9.77 2.10
N VAL A 49 19.37 -10.43 2.48
CA VAL A 49 20.56 -9.78 3.05
C VAL A 49 21.25 -8.89 2.02
N TRP A 50 21.35 -9.36 0.78
CA TRP A 50 21.98 -8.62 -0.32
C TRP A 50 21.21 -7.35 -0.70
N ILE A 51 19.89 -7.44 -0.87
CA ILE A 51 19.06 -6.29 -1.26
C ILE A 51 18.93 -5.30 -0.11
N TYR A 52 18.89 -5.76 1.15
CA TYR A 52 19.03 -4.90 2.32
C TYR A 52 20.32 -4.07 2.26
N ALA A 53 21.45 -4.72 1.95
CA ALA A 53 22.73 -4.05 1.79
C ALA A 53 22.76 -3.07 0.60
N VAL A 54 22.14 -3.41 -0.53
CA VAL A 54 22.05 -2.54 -1.72
C VAL A 54 21.17 -1.32 -1.47
N ARG A 55 20.00 -1.48 -0.82
CA ARG A 55 19.11 -0.37 -0.47
C ARG A 55 19.75 0.59 0.54
N GLN A 56 20.47 0.06 1.53
CA GLN A 56 21.22 0.87 2.51
C GLN A 56 22.30 1.73 1.84
N ARG A 57 22.94 1.23 0.76
CA ARG A 57 24.02 1.94 0.06
C ARG A 57 23.55 2.90 -1.04
N GLY A 58 22.25 2.99 -1.32
CA GLY A 58 21.70 3.92 -2.33
C GLY A 58 22.23 3.69 -3.75
N SER A 59 22.72 2.49 -4.08
CA SER A 59 23.43 2.27 -5.34
C SER A 59 22.46 2.31 -6.54
N ARG A 60 22.80 3.14 -7.54
CA ARG A 60 22.16 3.16 -8.86
C ARG A 60 23.12 2.46 -9.82
N GLY A 61 22.90 1.19 -10.14
CA GLY A 61 23.82 0.42 -10.99
C GLY A 61 23.33 -0.99 -11.34
N ALA A 62 24.14 -1.75 -12.06
CA ALA A 62 23.84 -3.15 -12.45
C ALA A 62 23.48 -4.04 -11.25
N LEU A 63 24.10 -3.80 -10.10
CA LEU A 63 23.80 -4.49 -8.84
C LEU A 63 22.36 -4.28 -8.35
N ALA A 64 21.81 -3.07 -8.50
CA ALA A 64 20.41 -2.79 -8.16
C ALA A 64 19.43 -3.49 -9.11
N ARG A 65 19.80 -3.62 -10.40
CA ARG A 65 19.02 -4.38 -11.39
C ARG A 65 19.03 -5.88 -11.08
N LEU A 66 20.19 -6.45 -10.75
CA LEU A 66 20.31 -7.85 -10.34
C LEU A 66 19.51 -8.14 -9.05
N ALA A 67 19.63 -7.25 -8.06
CA ALA A 67 18.84 -7.29 -6.83
C ALA A 67 17.33 -7.30 -7.12
N THR A 68 16.87 -6.48 -8.05
CA THR A 68 15.47 -6.44 -8.46
C THR A 68 15.05 -7.74 -9.16
N ALA A 69 15.88 -8.26 -10.06
CA ALA A 69 15.62 -9.53 -10.75
C ALA A 69 15.53 -10.71 -9.77
N LEU A 70 16.45 -10.80 -8.80
CA LEU A 70 16.41 -11.83 -7.75
C LEU A 70 15.18 -11.69 -6.84
N ALA A 71 14.73 -10.47 -6.56
CA ALA A 71 13.50 -10.24 -5.82
C ALA A 71 12.25 -10.72 -6.59
N VAL A 72 12.23 -10.51 -7.91
CA VAL A 72 11.14 -11.01 -8.77
C VAL A 72 11.17 -12.54 -8.83
N LEU A 73 12.35 -13.13 -8.96
CA LEU A 73 12.50 -14.59 -8.95
C LEU A 73 12.07 -15.21 -7.62
N SER A 74 12.42 -14.60 -6.48
CA SER A 74 11.98 -15.09 -5.18
C SER A 74 10.47 -14.93 -4.97
N LEU A 75 9.89 -13.83 -5.50
CA LEU A 75 8.43 -13.63 -5.55
C LEU A 75 7.74 -14.76 -6.32
N TRP A 76 8.28 -15.11 -7.48
CA TRP A 76 7.74 -16.11 -8.39
C TRP A 76 7.83 -17.54 -7.82
N PHE A 77 9.03 -17.98 -7.46
CA PHE A 77 9.25 -19.40 -7.16
C PHE A 77 8.76 -19.81 -5.78
N VAL A 78 8.84 -18.91 -4.80
CA VAL A 78 8.70 -19.32 -3.40
C VAL A 78 7.55 -18.62 -2.73
N GLY A 79 7.40 -17.31 -2.98
CA GLY A 79 6.29 -16.53 -2.46
C GLY A 79 4.93 -17.04 -2.92
N ALA A 80 4.74 -17.02 -4.23
CA ALA A 80 3.50 -17.44 -4.85
C ALA A 80 3.16 -18.89 -4.50
N SER A 81 4.13 -19.80 -4.63
CA SER A 81 3.98 -21.20 -4.27
C SER A 81 3.49 -21.38 -2.84
N ALA A 82 4.15 -20.78 -1.85
CA ALA A 82 3.75 -20.88 -0.44
C ALA A 82 2.33 -20.33 -0.19
N LEU A 83 1.94 -19.26 -0.89
CA LEU A 83 0.64 -18.61 -0.72
C LEU A 83 -0.54 -19.37 -1.39
N VAL A 84 -0.26 -20.32 -2.29
CA VAL A 84 -1.30 -21.17 -2.92
C VAL A 84 -1.74 -22.31 -2.01
N TYR A 85 -0.82 -22.90 -1.24
CA TYR A 85 -1.07 -24.11 -0.45
C TYR A 85 -2.26 -24.04 0.51
N PRO A 86 -2.53 -22.93 1.23
CA PRO A 86 -3.69 -22.85 2.10
C PRO A 86 -5.02 -23.11 1.39
N ALA A 87 -5.17 -22.64 0.15
CA ALA A 87 -6.37 -22.92 -0.65
C ALA A 87 -6.44 -24.41 -1.04
N GLY A 88 -5.30 -25.02 -1.35
CA GLY A 88 -5.20 -26.46 -1.62
C GLY A 88 -5.62 -27.30 -0.44
N VAL A 89 -5.04 -27.04 0.73
CA VAL A 89 -5.41 -27.76 1.97
C VAL A 89 -6.90 -27.63 2.27
N LEU A 90 -7.49 -26.44 2.11
CA LEU A 90 -8.93 -26.24 2.30
C LEU A 90 -9.79 -26.99 1.27
N THR A 91 -9.33 -27.09 0.03
CA THR A 91 -10.08 -27.75 -1.05
C THR A 91 -10.04 -29.28 -0.92
N TYR A 92 -8.89 -29.84 -0.50
CA TYR A 92 -8.66 -31.28 -0.39
C TYR A 92 -8.82 -31.82 1.02
N LEU A 93 -9.36 -31.03 1.95
CA LEU A 93 -9.51 -31.43 3.34
C LEU A 93 -10.38 -32.69 3.45
N GLY A 94 -9.85 -33.75 4.08
CA GLY A 94 -10.56 -35.02 4.24
C GLY A 94 -10.50 -35.96 3.04
N THR A 95 -9.68 -35.65 2.03
CA THR A 95 -9.42 -36.54 0.88
C THR A 95 -8.12 -37.33 1.06
N ALA A 96 -8.05 -38.55 0.51
CA ALA A 96 -6.84 -39.37 0.52
C ALA A 96 -5.65 -38.71 -0.22
N GLU A 97 -5.95 -37.81 -1.16
CA GLU A 97 -4.95 -37.02 -1.89
C GLU A 97 -4.16 -36.12 -0.92
N LEU A 98 -4.83 -35.42 0.00
CA LEU A 98 -4.16 -34.60 1.01
C LEU A 98 -3.32 -35.44 1.99
N GLU A 99 -3.77 -36.64 2.34
CA GLU A 99 -3.02 -37.55 3.22
C GLU A 99 -1.70 -38.01 2.58
N SER A 100 -1.66 -38.12 1.26
CA SER A 100 -0.43 -38.44 0.51
C SER A 100 0.56 -37.28 0.40
N HIS A 101 0.17 -36.06 0.79
CA HIS A 101 0.95 -34.83 0.65
C HIS A 101 1.13 -34.06 1.99
N PRO A 102 1.85 -34.64 2.98
CA PRO A 102 2.07 -33.99 4.27
C PRO A 102 2.80 -32.64 4.17
N GLU A 103 3.57 -32.41 3.10
CA GLU A 103 4.21 -31.13 2.81
C GLU A 103 3.24 -29.97 2.63
N ALA A 104 2.00 -30.23 2.20
CA ALA A 104 0.99 -29.19 1.99
C ALA A 104 0.66 -28.45 3.30
N TRP A 105 0.68 -29.17 4.43
CA TRP A 105 0.51 -28.60 5.76
C TRP A 105 1.69 -27.72 6.17
N GLN A 106 2.92 -28.11 5.82
CA GLN A 106 4.12 -27.32 6.13
C GLN A 106 4.10 -25.99 5.39
N TRP A 107 3.82 -26.02 4.07
CA TRP A 107 3.71 -24.80 3.27
C TRP A 107 2.56 -23.91 3.74
N THR A 108 1.43 -24.51 4.10
CA THR A 108 0.29 -23.79 4.67
C THR A 108 0.67 -23.10 5.98
N ALA A 109 1.42 -23.76 6.87
CA ALA A 109 1.89 -23.16 8.11
C ALA A 109 2.89 -22.00 7.90
N VAL A 110 3.72 -22.08 6.85
CA VAL A 110 4.72 -21.04 6.53
C VAL A 110 4.11 -19.84 5.79
N SER A 111 3.00 -20.03 5.08
CA SER A 111 2.37 -19.01 4.24
C SER A 111 2.05 -17.66 4.93
N PRO A 112 1.64 -17.57 6.21
CA PRO A 112 1.40 -16.27 6.86
C PRO A 112 2.71 -15.52 7.12
N LEU A 113 3.80 -16.24 7.39
CA LEU A 113 5.13 -15.65 7.58
C LEU A 113 5.67 -15.08 6.27
N VAL A 114 5.43 -15.75 5.14
CA VAL A 114 5.75 -15.25 3.80
C VAL A 114 4.97 -13.97 3.49
N ALA A 115 3.67 -13.94 3.79
CA ALA A 115 2.86 -12.73 3.63
C ALA A 115 3.36 -11.58 4.51
N LEU A 116 3.75 -11.87 5.76
CA LEU A 116 4.32 -10.91 6.69
C LEU A 116 5.65 -10.34 6.16
N PHE A 117 6.50 -11.22 5.63
CA PHE A 117 7.77 -10.86 5.02
C PHE A 117 7.58 -9.92 3.83
N TYR A 118 6.65 -10.20 2.92
CA TYR A 118 6.37 -9.30 1.79
C TYR A 118 5.76 -7.97 2.22
N ALA A 119 4.84 -7.99 3.19
CA ALA A 119 4.28 -6.77 3.74
C ALA A 119 5.36 -5.88 4.40
N TRP A 120 6.34 -6.49 5.07
CA TRP A 120 7.49 -5.80 5.66
C TRP A 120 8.42 -5.24 4.58
N TRP A 121 8.79 -6.08 3.61
CA TRP A 121 9.77 -5.78 2.56
C TRP A 121 9.34 -4.65 1.60
N PHE A 122 8.08 -4.68 1.19
CA PHE A 122 7.48 -3.71 0.29
C PHE A 122 6.75 -2.58 1.03
N GLY A 123 6.81 -2.57 2.36
CA GLY A 123 6.24 -1.53 3.21
C GLY A 123 6.97 -0.19 3.10
N ARG A 124 6.23 0.93 3.20
CA ARG A 124 6.79 2.29 3.21
C ARG A 124 7.75 2.53 4.36
N ASP A 125 7.45 1.98 5.53
CA ASP A 125 8.13 2.26 6.79
C ASP A 125 9.35 1.37 7.05
N PHE A 126 9.83 0.66 6.03
CA PHE A 126 11.03 -0.15 6.13
C PHE A 126 12.25 0.70 6.57
N PRO A 127 13.03 0.29 7.59
CA PRO A 127 13.00 -1.02 8.28
C PRO A 127 12.16 -1.10 9.56
N ARG A 128 11.51 -0.01 10.01
CA ARG A 128 10.77 0.05 11.28
C ARG A 128 9.26 0.31 11.08
N PRO A 129 8.50 -0.67 10.55
CA PRO A 129 7.07 -0.48 10.35
C PRO A 129 6.30 -0.49 11.67
N ARG A 130 5.14 0.19 11.66
CA ARG A 130 4.14 0.02 12.71
C ARG A 130 3.55 -1.40 12.60
N VAL A 131 3.56 -2.14 13.70
CA VAL A 131 3.09 -3.54 13.76
C VAL A 131 1.67 -3.69 13.21
N SER A 132 0.76 -2.78 13.56
CA SER A 132 -0.63 -2.83 13.06
C SER A 132 -0.72 -2.70 11.53
N SER A 133 -0.01 -1.75 10.93
CA SER A 133 0.04 -1.56 9.47
C SER A 133 0.63 -2.79 8.76
N LEU A 134 1.67 -3.36 9.36
CA LEU A 134 2.31 -4.58 8.86
C LEU A 134 1.34 -5.76 8.85
N LEU A 135 0.66 -6.02 9.98
CA LEU A 135 -0.31 -7.10 10.10
C LEU A 135 -1.49 -6.92 9.15
N THR A 136 -2.02 -5.71 9.00
CA THR A 136 -3.10 -5.43 8.04
C THR A 136 -2.67 -5.72 6.61
N ARG A 137 -1.46 -5.29 6.19
CA ARG A 137 -0.95 -5.57 4.84
C ARG A 137 -0.74 -7.07 4.62
N ALA A 138 -0.15 -7.76 5.60
CA ALA A 138 0.08 -9.20 5.52
C ALA A 138 -1.25 -9.96 5.40
N GLY A 139 -2.25 -9.63 6.23
CA GLY A 139 -3.57 -10.23 6.18
C GLY A 139 -4.30 -9.97 4.87
N LEU A 140 -4.23 -8.75 4.32
CA LEU A 140 -4.83 -8.43 3.02
C LEU A 140 -4.17 -9.20 1.88
N LEU A 141 -2.84 -9.31 1.88
CA LEU A 141 -2.11 -10.08 0.87
C LEU A 141 -2.46 -11.58 0.94
N TYR A 142 -2.41 -12.14 2.15
CA TYR A 142 -2.74 -13.54 2.40
C TYR A 142 -4.18 -13.85 1.96
N GLY A 143 -5.15 -13.04 2.42
CA GLY A 143 -6.55 -13.19 2.06
C GLY A 143 -6.81 -13.02 0.56
N ALA A 144 -6.16 -12.07 -0.10
CA ALA A 144 -6.31 -11.88 -1.54
C ALA A 144 -5.80 -13.08 -2.36
N CYS A 145 -4.64 -13.64 -1.99
CA CYS A 145 -4.11 -14.84 -2.65
C CYS A 145 -5.04 -16.05 -2.42
N LEU A 146 -5.46 -16.26 -1.16
CA LEU A 146 -6.37 -17.35 -0.81
C LEU A 146 -7.70 -17.26 -1.59
N ILE A 147 -8.35 -16.09 -1.58
CA ILE A 147 -9.61 -15.87 -2.29
C ILE A 147 -9.43 -16.06 -3.80
N ALA A 148 -8.36 -15.51 -4.40
CA ALA A 148 -8.12 -15.64 -5.84
C ALA A 148 -7.99 -17.10 -6.27
N VAL A 149 -7.26 -17.90 -5.48
CA VAL A 149 -7.08 -19.32 -5.76
C VAL A 149 -8.38 -20.10 -5.56
N LEU A 150 -9.13 -19.85 -4.47
CA LEU A 150 -10.42 -20.51 -4.22
C LEU A 150 -11.47 -20.19 -5.29
N LEU A 151 -11.53 -18.94 -5.77
CA LEU A 151 -12.40 -18.57 -6.87
C LEU A 151 -12.03 -19.30 -8.17
N ALA A 152 -10.74 -19.50 -8.42
CA ALA A 152 -10.28 -20.25 -9.58
C ALA A 152 -10.64 -21.75 -9.48
N VAL A 153 -10.49 -22.36 -8.30
CA VAL A 153 -10.97 -23.72 -8.04
C VAL A 153 -12.47 -23.81 -8.28
N HIS A 154 -13.25 -22.86 -7.77
CA HIS A 154 -14.70 -22.82 -7.96
C HIS A 154 -15.09 -22.65 -9.43
N ALA A 155 -14.29 -21.92 -10.22
CA ALA A 155 -14.45 -21.80 -11.66
C ALA A 155 -14.00 -23.04 -12.45
N GLY A 156 -13.52 -24.10 -11.79
CA GLY A 156 -13.08 -25.33 -12.42
C GLY A 156 -11.71 -25.24 -13.11
N LEU A 157 -10.88 -24.25 -12.73
CA LEU A 157 -9.51 -24.14 -13.25
C LEU A 157 -8.61 -25.23 -12.64
N PRO A 158 -7.63 -25.77 -13.40
CA PRO A 158 -6.68 -26.76 -12.91
C PRO A 158 -5.57 -26.09 -12.05
N VAL A 159 -5.98 -25.53 -10.91
CA VAL A 159 -5.15 -24.71 -10.03
C VAL A 159 -3.89 -25.43 -9.55
N PHE A 160 -4.02 -26.71 -9.21
CA PHE A 160 -2.97 -27.52 -8.59
C PHE A 160 -2.15 -28.35 -9.59
N SER A 161 -2.34 -28.11 -10.89
CA SER A 161 -1.51 -28.74 -11.92
C SER A 161 -0.06 -28.20 -11.87
N MET A 162 0.92 -29.05 -12.21
CA MET A 162 2.35 -28.69 -12.28
C MET A 162 2.63 -27.44 -13.14
N GLY A 163 1.72 -27.07 -14.03
CA GLY A 163 1.81 -25.91 -14.92
C GLY A 163 1.60 -24.55 -14.26
N GLY A 164 1.30 -24.48 -12.96
CA GLY A 164 1.44 -23.25 -12.20
C GLY A 164 0.32 -22.21 -12.38
N VAL A 165 -0.90 -22.61 -12.74
CA VAL A 165 -2.05 -21.69 -12.79
C VAL A 165 -2.33 -21.10 -11.39
N GLY A 166 -2.31 -21.93 -10.34
CA GLY A 166 -2.42 -21.45 -8.96
C GLY A 166 -1.30 -20.47 -8.60
N ASN A 167 -0.04 -20.81 -8.93
CA ASN A 167 1.11 -19.96 -8.69
C ASN A 167 1.00 -18.62 -9.45
N LEU A 168 0.56 -18.65 -10.70
CA LEU A 168 0.34 -17.45 -11.50
C LEU A 168 -0.73 -16.56 -10.87
N LEU A 169 -1.82 -17.13 -10.38
CA LEU A 169 -2.89 -16.38 -9.70
C LEU A 169 -2.40 -15.76 -8.39
N ALA A 170 -1.72 -16.53 -7.54
CA ALA A 170 -1.18 -16.02 -6.27
C ALA A 170 -0.11 -14.95 -6.50
N LEU A 171 0.77 -15.13 -7.50
CA LEU A 171 1.74 -14.14 -7.92
C LEU A 171 1.06 -12.86 -8.39
N THR A 172 0.03 -13.00 -9.22
CA THR A 172 -0.75 -11.89 -9.76
C THR A 172 -1.40 -11.09 -8.64
N ALA A 173 -2.08 -11.77 -7.71
CA ALA A 173 -2.66 -11.14 -6.52
C ALA A 173 -1.58 -10.43 -5.68
N THR A 174 -0.42 -11.07 -5.50
CA THR A 174 0.72 -10.49 -4.78
C THR A 174 1.23 -9.20 -5.44
N LEU A 175 1.41 -9.21 -6.76
CA LEU A 175 1.82 -8.03 -7.53
C LEU A 175 0.79 -6.91 -7.43
N VAL A 176 -0.50 -7.22 -7.56
CA VAL A 176 -1.58 -6.25 -7.40
C VAL A 176 -1.54 -5.60 -6.02
N CYS A 177 -1.38 -6.38 -4.94
CA CYS A 177 -1.25 -5.85 -3.58
C CYS A 177 -0.02 -4.94 -3.44
N ILE A 178 1.16 -5.38 -3.89
CA ILE A 178 2.41 -4.62 -3.78
C ILE A 178 2.31 -3.31 -4.56
N VAL A 179 1.86 -3.33 -5.81
CA VAL A 179 1.71 -2.13 -6.64
C VAL A 179 0.69 -1.18 -6.01
N THR A 180 -0.44 -1.71 -5.54
CA THR A 180 -1.46 -0.94 -4.82
C THR A 180 -0.86 -0.21 -3.61
N TRP A 181 -0.09 -0.91 -2.77
CA TRP A 181 0.57 -0.28 -1.62
C TRP A 181 1.56 0.81 -2.04
N GLN A 182 2.39 0.56 -3.06
CA GLN A 182 3.36 1.54 -3.54
C GLN A 182 2.68 2.81 -4.07
N LEU A 183 1.56 2.66 -4.80
CA LEU A 183 0.78 3.80 -5.28
C LEU A 183 0.15 4.57 -4.12
N ILE A 184 -0.52 3.86 -3.20
CA ILE A 184 -1.17 4.42 -2.00
C ILE A 184 -0.18 5.18 -1.12
N ASP A 185 1.05 4.66 -1.00
CA ASP A 185 2.08 5.25 -0.16
C ASP A 185 2.70 6.50 -0.79
N ARG A 186 2.71 6.64 -2.12
CA ARG A 186 3.39 7.75 -2.80
C ARG A 186 2.46 8.85 -3.32
N LEU A 187 1.24 8.50 -3.68
CA LEU A 187 0.37 9.38 -4.47
C LEU A 187 -0.72 10.05 -3.63
N ARG A 188 -1.12 11.25 -4.07
CA ARG A 188 -2.30 11.94 -3.54
C ARG A 188 -3.59 11.24 -4.03
N PRO A 189 -4.72 11.31 -3.30
CA PRO A 189 -5.98 10.66 -3.69
C PRO A 189 -6.47 10.98 -5.10
N ALA A 190 -6.43 12.25 -5.52
CA ALA A 190 -6.78 12.62 -6.90
C ALA A 190 -5.87 11.93 -7.94
N GLN A 191 -4.57 11.80 -7.64
CA GLN A 191 -3.64 11.08 -8.51
C GLN A 191 -3.93 9.58 -8.53
N LEU A 192 -4.38 8.98 -7.42
CA LEU A 192 -4.82 7.58 -7.39
C LEU A 192 -5.99 7.36 -8.35
N LEU A 193 -7.00 8.23 -8.32
CA LEU A 193 -8.16 8.14 -9.22
C LEU A 193 -7.76 8.27 -10.69
N VAL A 194 -6.91 9.24 -11.02
CA VAL A 194 -6.39 9.40 -12.40
C VAL A 194 -5.63 8.15 -12.85
N ARG A 195 -4.78 7.57 -11.99
CA ARG A 195 -4.05 6.34 -12.31
C ARG A 195 -4.96 5.13 -12.47
N ALA A 196 -5.99 4.99 -11.63
CA ALA A 196 -7.00 3.96 -11.81
C ALA A 196 -7.72 4.11 -13.16
N GLY A 197 -8.08 5.34 -13.55
CA GLY A 197 -8.65 5.63 -14.87
C GLY A 197 -7.76 5.19 -16.02
N TRP A 198 -6.44 5.45 -15.93
CA TRP A 198 -5.47 4.95 -16.93
C TRP A 198 -5.41 3.42 -17.00
N VAL A 199 -5.41 2.74 -15.85
CA VAL A 199 -5.42 1.26 -15.82
C VAL A 199 -6.70 0.72 -16.46
N LEU A 200 -7.86 1.32 -16.20
CA LEU A 200 -9.12 0.95 -16.85
C LEU A 200 -9.08 1.17 -18.36
N ALA A 201 -8.49 2.29 -18.83
CA ALA A 201 -8.32 2.53 -20.26
C ALA A 201 -7.43 1.45 -20.92
N VAL A 202 -6.38 0.99 -20.23
CA VAL A 202 -5.55 -0.13 -20.69
C VAL A 202 -6.37 -1.43 -20.74
N CYS A 203 -7.22 -1.72 -19.76
CA CYS A 203 -8.11 -2.89 -19.81
C CYS A 203 -9.01 -2.85 -21.05
N VAL A 204 -9.63 -1.70 -21.34
CA VAL A 204 -10.50 -1.53 -22.52
C VAL A 204 -9.70 -1.77 -23.80
N ALA A 205 -8.48 -1.23 -23.90
CA ALA A 205 -7.62 -1.45 -25.06
C ALA A 205 -7.22 -2.93 -25.24
N VAL A 206 -6.91 -3.65 -24.15
CA VAL A 206 -6.59 -5.08 -24.19
C VAL A 206 -7.79 -5.91 -24.62
N VAL A 207 -8.99 -5.62 -24.09
CA VAL A 207 -10.23 -6.28 -24.51
C VAL A 207 -10.50 -6.04 -25.99
N TRP A 208 -10.38 -4.79 -26.43
CA TRP A 208 -10.57 -4.43 -27.84
C TRP A 208 -9.58 -5.17 -28.76
N LEU A 209 -8.31 -5.23 -28.38
CA LEU A 209 -7.29 -5.94 -29.14
C LEU A 209 -7.56 -7.46 -29.18
N ALA A 210 -7.95 -8.06 -28.06
CA ALA A 210 -8.26 -9.48 -28.00
C ALA A 210 -9.48 -9.83 -28.88
N LEU A 211 -10.54 -9.02 -28.84
CA LEU A 211 -11.70 -9.18 -29.74
C LEU A 211 -11.31 -9.01 -31.21
N ALA A 212 -10.44 -8.05 -31.53
CA ALA A 212 -9.96 -7.82 -32.90
C ALA A 212 -9.08 -8.96 -33.46
N ASN A 213 -8.59 -9.86 -32.59
CA ASN A 213 -7.78 -11.02 -32.97
C ASN A 213 -8.51 -12.35 -32.69
N ASP A 214 -9.84 -12.33 -32.56
CA ASP A 214 -10.68 -13.50 -32.27
C ASP A 214 -10.25 -14.31 -31.03
N VAL A 215 -9.59 -13.64 -30.07
CA VAL A 215 -9.20 -14.25 -28.80
C VAL A 215 -10.41 -14.26 -27.88
N GLN A 216 -10.92 -15.45 -27.57
CA GLN A 216 -12.03 -15.60 -26.62
C GLN A 216 -11.56 -15.24 -25.20
N ILE A 217 -12.11 -14.15 -24.67
CA ILE A 217 -11.91 -13.68 -23.29
C ILE A 217 -13.06 -14.22 -22.43
N MET A 218 -12.77 -14.68 -21.21
CA MET A 218 -13.78 -15.29 -20.31
C MET A 218 -14.51 -16.52 -20.90
N ALA A 219 -13.88 -17.21 -21.87
CA ALA A 219 -14.37 -18.52 -22.29
C ALA A 219 -14.36 -19.52 -21.13
N ASP A 220 -15.17 -20.58 -21.23
CA ASP A 220 -15.13 -21.70 -20.31
C ASP A 220 -13.67 -22.14 -20.14
N PRO A 221 -13.13 -22.11 -18.91
CA PRO A 221 -11.75 -22.49 -18.61
C PRO A 221 -11.29 -23.82 -19.24
N ARG A 222 -12.23 -24.74 -19.45
CA ARG A 222 -11.96 -26.05 -20.05
C ARG A 222 -11.73 -26.00 -21.56
N THR A 223 -12.23 -24.96 -22.22
CA THR A 223 -12.17 -24.78 -23.68
C THR A 223 -11.26 -23.61 -24.09
N ALA A 224 -10.88 -22.77 -23.13
CA ALA A 224 -10.07 -21.59 -23.39
C ALA A 224 -8.68 -21.97 -23.92
N THR A 225 -8.24 -21.26 -24.96
CA THR A 225 -6.84 -21.33 -25.40
C THR A 225 -5.92 -20.78 -24.32
N GLY A 226 -4.67 -21.25 -24.26
CA GLY A 226 -3.69 -20.77 -23.26
C GLY A 226 -3.49 -19.25 -23.31
N VAL A 227 -3.54 -18.65 -24.51
CA VAL A 227 -3.49 -17.19 -24.70
C VAL A 227 -4.73 -16.52 -24.11
N GLY A 228 -5.94 -17.03 -24.39
CA GLY A 228 -7.20 -16.50 -23.83
C GLY A 228 -7.22 -16.56 -22.31
N LEU A 229 -6.69 -17.62 -21.71
CA LEU A 229 -6.55 -17.74 -20.26
C LEU A 229 -5.59 -16.68 -19.69
N LEU A 230 -4.41 -16.50 -20.29
CA LEU A 230 -3.44 -15.48 -19.86
C LEU A 230 -4.01 -14.06 -19.97
N VAL A 231 -4.71 -13.75 -21.08
CA VAL A 231 -5.38 -12.46 -21.27
C VAL A 231 -6.46 -12.26 -20.20
N THR A 232 -7.27 -13.28 -19.93
CA THR A 232 -8.34 -13.22 -18.92
C THR A 232 -7.76 -12.97 -17.52
N VAL A 233 -6.74 -13.73 -17.10
CA VAL A 233 -6.07 -13.53 -15.80
C VAL A 233 -5.44 -12.13 -15.71
N GLY A 234 -4.76 -11.68 -16.77
CA GLY A 234 -4.18 -10.34 -16.83
C GLY A 234 -5.22 -9.22 -16.70
N LEU A 235 -6.36 -9.36 -17.38
CA LEU A 235 -7.48 -8.41 -17.29
C LEU A 235 -8.08 -8.38 -15.88
N LEU A 236 -8.33 -9.53 -15.27
CA LEU A 236 -8.83 -9.60 -13.89
C LEU A 236 -7.86 -8.93 -12.90
N ALA A 237 -6.55 -9.12 -13.11
CA ALA A 237 -5.52 -8.46 -12.30
C ALA A 237 -5.56 -6.94 -12.42
N LEU A 238 -5.63 -6.42 -13.66
CA LEU A 238 -5.67 -4.99 -13.92
C LEU A 238 -6.96 -4.36 -13.39
N LEU A 239 -8.10 -5.04 -13.52
CA LEU A 239 -9.38 -4.61 -12.95
C LEU A 239 -9.34 -4.58 -11.42
N ALA A 240 -8.78 -5.62 -10.78
CA ALA A 240 -8.61 -5.66 -9.33
C ALA A 240 -7.68 -4.54 -8.84
N LEU A 241 -6.59 -4.25 -9.57
CA LEU A 241 -5.68 -3.14 -9.29
C LEU A 241 -6.40 -1.79 -9.42
N ALA A 242 -7.09 -1.57 -10.54
CA ALA A 242 -7.84 -0.33 -10.79
C ALA A 242 -8.93 -0.11 -9.74
N GLY A 243 -9.74 -1.12 -9.45
CA GLY A 243 -10.81 -1.07 -8.45
C GLY A 243 -10.26 -0.80 -7.06
N SER A 244 -9.20 -1.50 -6.64
CA SER A 244 -8.57 -1.28 -5.33
C SER A 244 -8.02 0.14 -5.19
N VAL A 245 -7.30 0.63 -6.20
CA VAL A 245 -6.73 1.99 -6.22
C VAL A 245 -7.83 3.05 -6.25
N ALA A 246 -8.89 2.85 -7.04
CA ALA A 246 -10.03 3.75 -7.13
C ALA A 246 -10.81 3.81 -5.82
N CYS A 247 -11.18 2.67 -5.24
CA CYS A 247 -11.89 2.58 -3.96
C CYS A 247 -11.10 3.26 -2.84
N ILE A 248 -9.79 3.03 -2.75
CA ILE A 248 -8.95 3.67 -1.72
C ILE A 248 -8.76 5.15 -2.00
N GLY A 249 -8.60 5.55 -3.26
CA GLY A 249 -8.56 6.95 -3.69
C GLY A 249 -9.84 7.70 -3.32
N ALA A 250 -11.00 7.13 -3.64
CA ALA A 250 -12.32 7.66 -3.35
C ALA A 250 -12.57 7.71 -1.83
N TRP A 251 -12.29 6.63 -1.10
CA TRP A 251 -12.41 6.59 0.36
C TRP A 251 -11.52 7.65 1.02
N ARG A 252 -10.28 7.85 0.54
CA ARG A 252 -9.41 8.92 1.03
C ARG A 252 -9.91 10.31 0.65
N LEU A 253 -10.57 10.48 -0.48
CA LEU A 253 -11.14 11.76 -0.91
C LEU A 253 -12.38 12.09 -0.07
N ILE A 254 -13.27 11.13 0.13
CA ILE A 254 -14.45 11.24 1.00
C ILE A 254 -14.01 11.50 2.43
N ASN A 255 -13.05 10.74 2.98
CA ASN A 255 -12.54 10.95 4.35
C ASN A 255 -11.66 12.17 4.50
N ARG A 256 -11.19 12.80 3.42
CA ARG A 256 -10.59 14.14 3.49
C ARG A 256 -11.65 15.19 3.75
N HIS A 257 -12.84 15.01 3.17
CA HIS A 257 -14.00 15.84 3.48
C HIS A 257 -14.70 15.41 4.79
N GLY A 258 -14.53 14.15 5.19
CA GLY A 258 -15.14 13.51 6.36
C GLY A 258 -14.19 13.26 7.53
N ARG A 259 -13.06 13.97 7.64
CA ARG A 259 -12.46 14.21 8.95
C ARG A 259 -13.07 15.49 9.50
N PRO A 260 -14.17 15.44 10.28
CA PRO A 260 -14.13 16.26 11.45
C PRO A 260 -12.87 15.81 12.18
N LEU A 261 -11.98 16.74 12.51
CA LEU A 261 -11.21 16.60 13.74
C LEU A 261 -12.11 15.93 14.75
N ARG A 262 -11.58 14.90 15.41
CA ARG A 262 -12.05 14.48 16.72
C ARG A 262 -12.67 15.69 17.41
N ARG A 263 -14.00 15.74 17.48
CA ARG A 263 -14.82 16.91 17.85
C ARG A 263 -14.64 17.30 19.33
N GLU A 264 -13.57 16.82 19.95
CA GLU A 264 -13.36 16.74 21.40
C GLU A 264 -11.98 17.24 21.84
N ALA A 265 -11.06 17.55 20.93
CA ALA A 265 -9.84 18.28 21.31
C ALA A 265 -10.00 19.72 20.85
N LEU A 266 -10.60 20.56 21.69
CA LEU A 266 -10.46 22.01 21.55
C LEU A 266 -8.97 22.34 21.43
N PRO A 267 -8.56 23.25 20.53
CA PRO A 267 -7.17 23.66 20.41
C PRO A 267 -6.62 24.05 21.78
N ARG A 268 -5.37 23.66 22.09
CA ARG A 268 -4.74 24.02 23.36
C ARG A 268 -3.53 24.94 23.13
N PRO A 269 -3.24 25.86 24.06
CA PRO A 269 -2.00 26.62 24.03
C PRO A 269 -0.78 25.73 23.82
N GLY A 270 0.09 26.11 22.89
CA GLY A 270 1.29 25.38 22.54
C GLY A 270 1.10 24.30 21.49
N GLU A 271 -0.09 24.17 20.90
CA GLU A 271 -0.33 23.28 19.78
C GLU A 271 -0.26 24.01 18.44
N VAL A 272 0.19 23.31 17.40
CA VAL A 272 0.18 23.78 16.02
C VAL A 272 -0.96 23.10 15.28
N TRP A 273 -1.83 23.89 14.67
CA TRP A 273 -3.03 23.45 13.96
C TRP A 273 -3.03 23.96 12.53
N ASN A 274 -3.68 23.26 11.61
CA ASN A 274 -4.17 23.87 10.38
C ASN A 274 -5.47 24.61 10.71
N ALA A 275 -5.56 25.86 10.31
CA ALA A 275 -6.75 26.68 10.45
C ALA A 275 -6.98 27.51 9.19
N GLU A 276 -8.25 27.82 8.95
CA GLU A 276 -8.67 28.78 7.94
C GLU A 276 -8.48 30.20 8.45
N VAL A 277 -7.53 30.91 7.85
CA VAL A 277 -7.14 32.26 8.23
C VAL A 277 -7.55 33.24 7.12
N PRO A 278 -8.39 34.24 7.39
CA PRO A 278 -8.72 35.29 6.42
C PRO A 278 -7.47 36.11 6.05
N PHE A 279 -7.44 36.66 4.83
CA PHE A 279 -6.40 37.63 4.47
C PHE A 279 -6.61 38.97 5.19
N GLU A 280 -5.53 39.70 5.43
CA GLU A 280 -5.58 41.00 6.13
C GLU A 280 -6.25 42.09 5.27
N ASP A 281 -6.08 42.01 3.95
CA ASP A 281 -6.54 43.05 3.01
C ASP A 281 -7.95 42.78 2.45
N ASP A 282 -8.40 41.52 2.43
CA ASP A 282 -9.71 41.12 1.94
C ASP A 282 -10.25 39.94 2.75
N GLY A 283 -11.23 40.22 3.62
CA GLY A 283 -11.88 39.21 4.47
C GLY A 283 -12.74 38.20 3.71
N SER A 284 -12.94 38.38 2.40
CA SER A 284 -13.65 37.43 1.54
C SER A 284 -12.78 36.24 1.13
N GLU A 285 -11.45 36.40 1.15
CA GLU A 285 -10.51 35.32 0.88
C GLU A 285 -9.94 34.76 2.19
N SER A 286 -9.88 33.44 2.28
CA SER A 286 -9.27 32.71 3.39
C SER A 286 -8.28 31.68 2.86
N LYS A 287 -7.30 31.31 3.68
CA LYS A 287 -6.35 30.25 3.35
C LYS A 287 -6.13 29.32 4.52
N ASP A 288 -6.09 28.03 4.23
CA ASP A 288 -5.68 27.01 5.19
C ASP A 288 -4.18 27.13 5.45
N ARG A 289 -3.81 27.52 6.67
CA ARG A 289 -2.43 27.78 7.09
C ARG A 289 -2.14 27.09 8.42
N PRO A 290 -0.89 26.63 8.63
CA PRO A 290 -0.45 26.24 9.96
C PRO A 290 -0.44 27.48 10.88
N VAL A 291 -0.98 27.32 12.08
CA VAL A 291 -1.06 28.35 13.12
C VAL A 291 -0.62 27.76 14.47
N LEU A 292 0.09 28.54 15.27
CA LEU A 292 0.43 28.21 16.65
C LEU A 292 -0.63 28.80 17.57
N VAL A 293 -1.29 27.96 18.38
CA VAL A 293 -2.26 28.41 19.38
C VAL A 293 -1.52 28.97 20.58
N VAL A 294 -1.75 30.25 20.87
CA VAL A 294 -1.12 30.96 21.99
C VAL A 294 -2.04 30.96 23.19
N ARG A 295 -3.32 31.28 22.97
CA ARG A 295 -4.33 31.36 24.03
C ARG A 295 -5.67 30.90 23.47
N VAL A 296 -6.51 30.30 24.31
CA VAL A 296 -7.90 29.97 23.99
C VAL A 296 -8.81 30.67 24.99
N SER A 297 -9.87 31.31 24.48
CA SER A 297 -10.79 32.15 25.26
C SER A 297 -12.20 32.01 24.68
N GLY A 298 -13.08 31.32 25.40
CA GLY A 298 -14.44 31.06 24.93
C GLY A 298 -14.46 30.25 23.63
N ASP A 299 -15.11 30.81 22.61
CA ASP A 299 -15.23 30.25 21.26
C ASP A 299 -14.15 30.78 20.29
N HIS A 300 -13.14 31.48 20.79
CA HIS A 300 -12.03 32.01 20.01
C HIS A 300 -10.67 31.55 20.54
N ALA A 301 -9.66 31.58 19.67
CA ALA A 301 -8.26 31.34 20.02
C ALA A 301 -7.36 32.41 19.39
N ALA A 302 -6.46 32.96 20.20
CA ALA A 302 -5.38 33.81 19.72
C ALA A 302 -4.28 32.92 19.15
N VAL A 303 -3.95 33.13 17.88
CA VAL A 303 -2.98 32.33 17.15
C VAL A 303 -1.88 33.18 16.52
N MET A 304 -0.73 32.55 16.28
CA MET A 304 0.36 33.10 15.49
C MET A 304 0.47 32.35 14.16
N LYS A 305 0.50 33.08 13.04
CA LYS A 305 0.48 32.48 11.69
C LYS A 305 1.85 31.88 11.35
N ILE A 306 1.86 30.74 10.65
CA ILE A 306 3.09 30.16 10.11
C ILE A 306 3.05 30.24 8.58
N THR A 307 4.08 30.84 8.00
CA THR A 307 4.25 30.96 6.56
C THR A 307 5.49 30.23 6.08
N SER A 308 5.46 29.68 4.88
CA SER A 308 6.62 29.08 4.23
C SER A 308 7.33 30.03 3.26
N GLN A 309 6.88 31.28 3.16
CA GLN A 309 7.57 32.30 2.37
C GLN A 309 8.69 32.89 3.21
N ASP A 310 9.84 33.16 2.59
CA ASP A 310 10.97 33.74 3.30
C ASP A 310 10.62 35.10 3.90
N LYS A 311 10.76 35.18 5.22
CA LYS A 311 10.57 36.38 6.03
C LYS A 311 11.82 36.75 6.83
N SER A 312 12.98 36.24 6.43
CA SER A 312 14.28 36.52 7.06
C SER A 312 14.67 38.00 7.11
N ARG A 313 14.02 38.85 6.31
CA ARG A 313 14.20 40.31 6.33
C ARG A 313 13.39 41.04 7.40
N PHE A 314 12.42 40.38 8.04
CA PHE A 314 11.52 41.00 9.00
C PHE A 314 11.79 40.48 10.42
N ASP A 315 11.96 41.39 11.37
CA ASP A 315 12.23 41.03 12.77
C ASP A 315 10.96 40.58 13.52
N SER A 316 9.78 40.84 12.95
CA SER A 316 8.49 40.33 13.43
C SER A 316 8.27 38.84 13.14
N TYR A 317 9.26 38.14 12.56
CA TYR A 317 9.16 36.74 12.21
C TYR A 317 10.27 35.90 12.85
N LEU A 318 9.89 34.76 13.43
CA LEU A 318 10.82 33.77 13.98
C LEU A 318 11.03 32.62 12.99
N HIS A 319 12.29 32.35 12.64
CA HIS A 319 12.62 31.25 11.73
C HIS A 319 12.41 29.87 12.38
N LEU A 320 11.68 28.99 11.69
CA LEU A 320 11.38 27.62 12.07
C LEU A 320 12.07 26.64 11.10
N PRO A 321 13.31 26.19 11.39
CA PRO A 321 14.04 25.30 10.51
C PRO A 321 13.39 23.91 10.47
N HIS A 322 13.08 23.43 9.27
CA HIS A 322 12.42 22.16 9.00
C HIS A 322 13.16 20.99 9.63
N ALA A 323 14.50 20.99 9.63
CA ALA A 323 15.32 19.97 10.28
C ALA A 323 14.92 19.71 11.74
N ARG A 324 14.51 20.74 12.49
CA ARG A 324 14.06 20.63 13.88
C ARG A 324 12.55 20.39 14.01
N TRP A 325 11.79 20.68 12.96
CA TRP A 325 10.33 20.68 12.94
C TRP A 325 9.70 19.57 12.08
N ARG A 326 10.47 18.57 11.60
CA ARG A 326 10.02 17.51 10.67
C ARG A 326 8.73 16.76 11.06
N LYS A 327 8.38 16.75 12.36
CA LYS A 327 7.16 16.10 12.87
C LYS A 327 5.89 16.97 12.73
N VAL A 328 6.05 18.27 12.52
CA VAL A 328 4.96 19.28 12.57
C VAL A 328 4.92 20.12 11.29
N LEU A 329 6.06 20.46 10.72
CA LEU A 329 6.19 21.27 9.50
C LEU A 329 6.79 20.43 8.36
N THR A 330 6.49 20.85 7.13
CA THR A 330 6.90 20.13 5.90
C THR A 330 8.08 20.77 5.16
N LYS A 331 8.45 22.00 5.52
CA LYS A 331 9.54 22.79 4.94
C LYS A 331 9.92 23.93 5.89
N ASP A 332 11.01 24.63 5.57
CA ASP A 332 11.42 25.81 6.32
C ASP A 332 10.30 26.83 6.30
N SER A 333 10.04 27.40 7.47
CA SER A 333 8.90 28.27 7.70
C SER A 333 9.28 29.38 8.66
N TRP A 334 8.42 30.37 8.76
CA TRP A 334 8.55 31.53 9.62
C TRP A 334 7.25 31.68 10.42
N LEU A 335 7.39 31.88 11.74
CA LEU A 335 6.30 32.18 12.65
C LEU A 335 6.14 33.71 12.70
N ASP A 336 4.99 34.20 12.30
CA ASP A 336 4.57 35.57 12.52
C ASP A 336 4.31 35.79 14.01
N LEU A 337 5.01 36.75 14.61
CA LEU A 337 4.89 37.05 16.03
C LEU A 337 3.66 37.90 16.36
N ALA A 338 2.95 38.42 15.34
CA ALA A 338 1.64 39.02 15.54
C ALA A 338 0.59 37.96 15.87
N THR A 339 -0.25 38.25 16.87
CA THR A 339 -1.39 37.41 17.21
C THR A 339 -2.63 37.81 16.42
N THR A 340 -3.36 36.83 15.92
CA THR A 340 -4.66 36.99 15.28
C THR A 340 -5.67 36.15 16.03
N ASP A 341 -6.84 36.70 16.35
CA ASP A 341 -7.93 35.93 16.93
C ASP A 341 -8.68 35.17 15.83
N LEU A 342 -8.91 33.87 16.06
CA LEU A 342 -9.66 33.01 15.16
C LEU A 342 -10.79 32.29 15.91
N PRO A 343 -12.00 32.20 15.35
CA PRO A 343 -13.06 31.35 15.87
C PRO A 343 -12.60 29.89 15.90
N LEU A 344 -12.96 29.15 16.96
CA LEU A 344 -12.59 27.73 17.10
C LEU A 344 -13.13 26.86 15.95
N ARG A 345 -14.23 27.27 15.31
CA ARG A 345 -14.77 26.63 14.10
C ARG A 345 -13.82 26.65 12.89
N ASN A 346 -12.85 27.56 12.86
CA ASN A 346 -11.88 27.68 11.77
C ASN A 346 -10.75 26.64 11.86
N PHE A 347 -10.62 25.92 12.99
CA PHE A 347 -9.58 24.93 13.21
C PHE A 347 -9.91 23.61 12.51
N ARG A 348 -8.96 23.06 11.74
CA ARG A 348 -9.18 21.92 10.83
C ARG A 348 -8.36 20.67 11.11
N SER A 349 -7.10 20.76 11.53
CA SER A 349 -6.34 19.56 11.94
C SER A 349 -5.15 19.87 12.84
N LEU A 350 -5.00 19.13 13.94
CA LEU A 350 -3.79 19.19 14.79
C LEU A 350 -2.58 18.66 14.00
N ARG A 351 -1.53 19.47 13.89
CA ARG A 351 -0.23 19.06 13.32
C ARG A 351 0.73 18.51 14.37
N GLY A 352 0.61 18.97 15.62
CA GLY A 352 1.43 18.51 16.73
C GLY A 352 1.68 19.62 17.75
N ARG A 353 2.58 19.38 18.69
CA ARG A 353 2.95 20.38 19.70
C ARG A 353 4.10 21.27 19.22
N CYS A 354 4.04 22.53 19.60
CA CYS A 354 5.14 23.48 19.50
C CYS A 354 6.36 22.94 20.24
N ARG A 355 7.55 23.19 19.71
CA ARG A 355 8.78 22.82 20.42
C ARG A 355 8.92 23.65 21.70
N PRO A 356 9.40 23.06 22.82
CA PRO A 356 9.45 23.77 24.10
C PRO A 356 10.32 25.03 24.10
N ASP A 357 11.39 25.07 23.30
CA ASP A 357 12.27 26.24 23.15
C ASP A 357 11.53 27.42 22.52
N VAL A 358 10.81 27.17 21.43
CA VAL A 358 10.00 28.20 20.74
C VAL A 358 8.80 28.61 21.58
N TRP A 359 8.11 27.65 22.21
CA TRP A 359 6.97 27.95 23.08
C TRP A 359 7.39 28.87 24.23
N ARG A 360 8.54 28.61 24.86
CA ARG A 360 9.09 29.46 25.91
C ARG A 360 9.45 30.86 25.40
N ALA A 361 10.09 30.96 24.24
CA ALA A 361 10.44 32.25 23.64
C ALA A 361 9.20 33.12 23.38
N VAL A 362 8.13 32.52 22.87
CA VAL A 362 6.88 33.24 22.56
C VAL A 362 6.11 33.61 23.84
N THR A 363 6.08 32.73 24.84
CA THR A 363 5.30 32.95 26.08
C THR A 363 6.00 33.85 27.10
N LYS A 364 7.33 33.81 27.18
CA LYS A 364 8.11 34.64 28.11
C LYS A 364 8.57 35.97 27.49
N GLY A 365 8.34 36.19 26.21
CA GLY A 365 8.90 37.34 25.50
C GLY A 365 10.41 37.27 25.29
N ASP A 366 11.04 36.12 25.60
CA ASP A 366 12.45 35.82 25.35
C ASP A 366 12.71 35.54 23.86
N LEU A 367 12.18 36.40 22.99
CA LEU A 367 12.42 36.29 21.56
C LEU A 367 13.89 36.62 21.31
N PRO A 368 14.65 35.73 20.64
CA PRO A 368 16.03 36.01 20.32
C PRO A 368 16.09 37.27 19.45
N ARG A 369 16.54 38.39 20.04
CA ARG A 369 16.85 39.60 19.28
C ARG A 369 17.91 39.21 18.26
N ARG A 370 17.61 39.47 17.00
CA ARG A 370 18.53 39.22 15.90
C ARG A 370 19.85 39.93 16.23
N LYS A 371 20.97 39.21 16.28
CA LYS A 371 22.28 39.84 16.15
C LYS A 371 22.24 40.57 14.79
N PRO A 372 22.49 41.89 14.72
CA PRO A 372 22.62 42.57 13.43
C PRO A 372 23.55 41.74 12.57
N ARG A 373 23.18 41.52 11.31
CA ARG A 373 24.09 40.87 10.37
C ARG A 373 25.38 41.70 10.42
N GLY A 374 26.42 41.13 11.00
CA GLY A 374 27.74 41.72 10.98
C GLY A 374 28.03 42.07 9.53
N ILE A 375 28.47 43.30 9.33
CA ILE A 375 29.19 43.74 8.15
C ILE A 375 30.11 42.59 7.74
N ALA A 376 30.08 42.23 6.46
CA ALA A 376 30.94 41.20 5.90
C ALA A 376 32.36 41.39 6.44
N GLU A 377 32.89 40.37 7.10
CA GLU A 377 34.32 40.29 7.42
C GLU A 377 35.07 40.47 6.09
N PRO A 378 35.98 41.45 5.95
CA PRO A 378 36.72 41.62 4.73
C PRO A 378 37.55 40.35 4.50
N GLU A 379 37.41 39.76 3.31
CA GLU A 379 38.29 38.70 2.83
C GLU A 379 39.74 39.16 3.00
N LEU A 380 40.49 38.44 3.84
CA LEU A 380 41.95 38.57 3.88
C LEU A 380 42.51 38.00 2.57
N PRO A 381 43.30 38.77 1.80
CA PRO A 381 43.95 38.26 0.61
C PRO A 381 45.01 37.23 1.03
N HIS A 382 44.97 36.06 0.37
CA HIS A 382 46.03 35.07 0.38
C HIS A 382 47.09 35.39 -0.67
#